data_AF-Q1JWR6-F1
#
_entry.id   AF-Q1JWR6-F1
#
_cell.length_a   1.000
_cell.length_b   1.000
_cell.length_c   1.000
_cell.angle_alpha   90.00
_cell.angle_beta   90.00
_cell.angle_gamma   90.00
#
_symmetry.space_group_name_H-M   'P 1'
#
loop_
_entity.id
_entity.type
_entity.pdbx_description
1 polymer ?
#
loop_
_entity_poly.entity_id
_entity_poly.type
_entity_poly.pdbx_seq_one_letter_code
_entity_poly.pdbx_strand_id
1 'polypeptide(L)'
;MCRCLKVSHSGYYDWEKRSPSTRQIDNERLLKRIREIHEDSNGAIGVPRMHEDLRETGETASKNRIARLMASAGLQGWPRKKKRGRYHTPVVVPADVQNQLQRDFKALEPEQKWVTDITELKTGEGKLYLCVVIDLFSKLVVGWSMHHRQDRQMVIRAVEMAVWQRQESNHVILHSDRGSQFRSTDYQRFLKENALVCSMSAVGHCGDNAACEGFFGVLKRERTNRMRYPTMDAAKADLFNYIERFHNPRMRKRIARRDMEFQLFSNRP
;
A
#
# COMPACT_ATOMS: atom_id res chain seq x y z
N MET A 1 -38.01 -22.37 28.69
CA MET A 1 -37.47 -21.62 27.53
C MET A 1 -38.52 -21.33 26.46
N CYS A 2 -39.05 -22.34 25.73
CA CYS A 2 -39.98 -22.12 24.60
C CYS A 2 -41.26 -21.32 24.98
N ARG A 3 -41.85 -21.60 26.14
CA ARG A 3 -43.00 -20.86 26.69
C ARG A 3 -42.67 -19.39 27.01
N CYS A 4 -41.45 -19.09 27.47
CA CYS A 4 -40.99 -17.74 27.79
C CYS A 4 -40.67 -16.92 26.52
N LEU A 5 -40.16 -17.58 25.48
CA LEU A 5 -39.78 -16.95 24.20
C LEU A 5 -40.92 -17.00 23.15
N LYS A 6 -42.09 -17.53 23.49
CA LYS A 6 -43.25 -17.70 22.60
C LYS A 6 -42.93 -18.43 21.28
N VAL A 7 -42.10 -19.47 21.35
CA VAL A 7 -41.76 -20.35 20.21
C VAL A 7 -42.35 -21.75 20.38
N SER A 8 -42.67 -22.44 19.28
CA SER A 8 -43.20 -23.81 19.34
C SER A 8 -42.11 -24.81 19.75
N HIS A 9 -42.49 -25.86 20.47
CA HIS A 9 -41.57 -26.94 20.84
C HIS A 9 -41.01 -27.67 19.62
N SER A 10 -41.86 -27.96 18.62
CA SER A 10 -41.43 -28.59 17.36
C SER A 10 -40.44 -27.72 16.59
N GLY A 11 -40.72 -26.42 16.46
CA GLY A 11 -39.82 -25.49 15.78
C GLY A 11 -38.46 -25.34 16.47
N TYR A 12 -38.43 -25.41 17.81
CA TYR A 12 -37.18 -25.42 18.57
C TYR A 12 -36.34 -26.67 18.28
N TYR A 13 -36.93 -27.87 18.36
CA TYR A 13 -36.20 -29.12 18.12
C TYR A 13 -35.83 -29.31 16.65
N ASP A 14 -36.66 -28.84 15.72
CA ASP A 14 -36.33 -28.82 14.29
C ASP A 14 -35.16 -27.90 14.01
N TRP A 15 -35.09 -26.73 14.66
CA TRP A 15 -33.95 -25.82 14.56
C TRP A 15 -32.68 -26.42 15.18
N GLU A 16 -32.79 -27.03 16.37
CA GLU A 16 -31.67 -27.64 17.09
C GLU A 16 -31.02 -28.78 16.30
N LYS A 17 -31.82 -29.56 15.56
CA LYS A 17 -31.35 -30.66 14.71
C LYS A 17 -30.98 -30.23 13.28
N ARG A 18 -31.25 -28.97 12.90
CA ARG A 18 -31.04 -28.51 11.52
C ARG A 18 -29.55 -28.38 11.24
N SER A 19 -29.08 -29.10 10.22
CA SER A 19 -27.72 -28.94 9.71
C SER A 19 -27.50 -27.51 9.18
N PRO A 20 -26.25 -27.00 9.19
CA PRO A 20 -25.93 -25.67 8.69
C PRO A 20 -26.44 -25.46 7.26
N SER A 21 -27.12 -24.33 7.02
CA SER A 21 -27.54 -23.97 5.66
C SER A 21 -26.32 -23.75 4.74
N THR A 22 -26.49 -23.89 3.43
CA THR A 22 -25.45 -23.57 2.43
C THR A 22 -24.84 -22.18 2.65
N ARG A 23 -25.67 -21.20 3.04
CA ARG A 23 -25.22 -19.84 3.35
C ARG A 23 -24.36 -19.78 4.61
N GLN A 24 -24.64 -20.60 5.61
CA GLN A 24 -23.85 -20.68 6.83
C GLN A 24 -22.49 -21.31 6.55
N ILE A 25 -22.47 -22.43 5.80
CA ILE A 25 -21.24 -23.09 5.37
C ILE A 25 -20.35 -22.11 4.58
N ASP A 26 -20.92 -21.39 3.61
CA ASP A 26 -20.15 -20.40 2.84
C ASP A 26 -19.70 -19.20 3.70
N ASN A 27 -20.48 -18.78 4.69
CA ASN A 27 -20.05 -17.75 5.64
C ASN A 27 -18.88 -18.22 6.51
N GLU A 28 -18.86 -19.48 6.95
CA GLU A 28 -17.77 -20.05 7.75
C GLU A 28 -16.49 -20.19 6.91
N ARG A 29 -16.60 -20.66 5.67
CA ARG A 29 -15.50 -20.68 4.68
C ARG A 29 -14.92 -19.28 4.47
N LEU A 30 -15.77 -18.30 4.19
CA LEU A 30 -15.35 -16.92 3.98
C LEU A 30 -14.74 -16.30 5.24
N LEU A 31 -15.30 -16.60 6.42
CA LEU A 31 -14.78 -16.09 7.69
C LEU A 31 -13.39 -16.66 8.00
N LYS A 32 -13.12 -17.93 7.67
CA LYS A 32 -11.76 -18.50 7.76
C LYS A 32 -10.78 -17.67 6.94
N ARG A 33 -11.14 -17.35 5.70
CA ARG A 33 -10.29 -16.52 4.83
C ARG A 33 -10.10 -15.11 5.38
N ILE A 34 -11.16 -14.49 5.90
CA ILE A 34 -11.09 -13.17 6.56
C ILE A 34 -10.11 -13.20 7.75
N ARG A 35 -10.09 -14.27 8.55
CA ARG A 35 -9.16 -14.42 9.68
C ARG A 35 -7.71 -14.51 9.22
N GLU A 36 -7.44 -15.36 8.22
CA GLU A 36 -6.08 -15.51 7.66
C GLU A 36 -5.52 -14.15 7.18
N ILE A 37 -6.28 -13.41 6.36
CA ILE A 37 -5.82 -12.12 5.84
C ILE A 37 -5.70 -11.08 6.98
N HIS A 38 -6.59 -11.12 7.98
CA HIS A 38 -6.51 -10.22 9.13
C HIS A 38 -5.26 -10.49 9.97
N GLU A 39 -4.95 -11.75 10.23
CA GLU A 39 -3.76 -12.20 10.96
C GLU A 39 -2.47 -11.86 10.21
N ASP A 40 -2.39 -12.16 8.91
CA ASP A 40 -1.25 -11.80 8.04
C ASP A 40 -0.96 -10.28 8.06
N SER A 41 -2.00 -9.47 8.28
CA SER A 41 -1.87 -8.01 8.39
C SER A 41 -1.52 -7.50 9.80
N ASN A 42 -1.36 -8.38 10.79
CA ASN A 42 -1.30 -8.04 12.22
C ASN A 42 -2.54 -7.24 12.68
N GLY A 43 -3.70 -7.62 12.16
CA GLY A 43 -4.99 -7.01 12.41
C GLY A 43 -5.12 -5.56 11.94
N ALA A 44 -4.30 -5.12 10.98
CA ALA A 44 -4.29 -3.74 10.52
C ALA A 44 -5.44 -3.44 9.56
N ILE A 45 -5.86 -4.40 8.74
CA ILE A 45 -6.84 -4.18 7.67
C ILE A 45 -8.29 -4.22 8.19
N GLY A 46 -9.09 -3.28 7.69
CA GLY A 46 -10.54 -3.24 7.89
C GLY A 46 -11.31 -3.67 6.65
N VAL A 47 -12.65 -3.59 6.74
CA VAL A 47 -13.60 -4.01 5.69
C VAL A 47 -13.23 -3.53 4.27
N PRO A 48 -12.83 -2.26 4.03
CA PRO A 48 -12.55 -1.81 2.66
C PRO A 48 -11.40 -2.59 2.01
N ARG A 49 -10.28 -2.76 2.73
CA ARG A 49 -9.09 -3.48 2.23
C ARG A 49 -9.30 -4.98 2.20
N MET A 50 -10.00 -5.51 3.20
CA MET A 50 -10.43 -6.91 3.25
C MET A 50 -11.26 -7.28 2.02
N HIS A 51 -12.23 -6.42 1.65
CA HIS A 51 -13.03 -6.61 0.45
C HIS A 51 -12.20 -6.55 -0.83
N GLU A 52 -11.23 -5.64 -0.91
CA GLU A 52 -10.28 -5.60 -2.04
C GLU A 52 -9.46 -6.90 -2.13
N ASP A 53 -8.88 -7.39 -1.02
CA ASP A 53 -8.10 -8.64 -1.00
C ASP A 53 -8.93 -9.86 -1.40
N LEU A 54 -10.12 -9.99 -0.80
CA LEU A 54 -11.01 -11.11 -1.07
C LEU A 54 -11.42 -11.12 -2.54
N ARG A 55 -11.78 -9.96 -3.08
CA ARG A 55 -12.10 -9.81 -4.51
C ARG A 55 -10.91 -10.15 -5.40
N GLU A 56 -9.69 -9.74 -5.02
CA GLU A 56 -8.46 -10.09 -5.74
C GLU A 56 -8.21 -11.61 -5.76
N THR A 57 -8.67 -12.34 -4.73
CA THR A 57 -8.66 -13.82 -4.69
C THR A 57 -9.87 -14.48 -5.36
N GLY A 58 -10.77 -13.72 -5.98
CA GLY A 58 -11.94 -14.23 -6.71
C GLY A 58 -13.24 -14.31 -5.90
N GLU A 59 -13.27 -13.83 -4.66
CA GLU A 59 -14.48 -13.81 -3.84
C GLU A 59 -15.47 -12.74 -4.31
N THR A 60 -16.76 -13.06 -4.29
CA THR A 60 -17.85 -12.16 -4.74
C THR A 60 -18.65 -11.55 -3.57
N ALA A 61 -18.12 -11.64 -2.35
CA ALA A 61 -18.81 -11.18 -1.15
C ALA A 61 -18.92 -9.64 -1.07
N SER A 62 -20.11 -9.13 -0.79
CA SER A 62 -20.33 -7.70 -0.61
C SER A 62 -19.63 -7.14 0.64
N LYS A 63 -19.31 -5.85 0.63
CA LYS A 63 -18.73 -5.14 1.78
C LYS A 63 -19.57 -5.31 3.06
N ASN A 64 -20.90 -5.27 2.95
CA ASN A 64 -21.81 -5.45 4.09
C ASN A 64 -21.77 -6.87 4.64
N ARG A 65 -21.63 -7.88 3.78
CA ARG A 65 -21.46 -9.28 4.21
C ARG A 65 -20.16 -9.44 4.99
N ILE A 66 -19.06 -8.90 4.47
CA ILE A 66 -17.74 -8.93 5.13
C ILE A 66 -17.81 -8.19 6.47
N ALA A 67 -18.40 -6.99 6.50
CA ALA A 67 -18.55 -6.20 7.73
C ALA A 67 -19.28 -6.97 8.82
N ARG A 68 -20.40 -7.63 8.48
CA ARG A 68 -21.17 -8.45 9.41
C ARG A 68 -20.36 -9.63 9.93
N LEU A 69 -19.61 -10.33 9.07
CA LEU A 69 -18.79 -11.47 9.47
C LEU A 69 -17.62 -11.03 10.37
N MET A 70 -16.93 -9.95 10.01
CA MET A 70 -15.88 -9.36 10.85
C MET A 70 -16.41 -8.97 12.23
N ALA A 71 -17.55 -8.25 12.28
CA ALA A 71 -18.18 -7.86 13.54
C ALA A 71 -18.56 -9.07 14.40
N SER A 72 -19.17 -10.12 13.80
CA SER A 72 -19.52 -11.34 14.54
C SER A 72 -18.32 -12.11 15.09
N ALA A 73 -17.14 -11.92 14.51
CA ALA A 73 -15.90 -12.55 14.93
C ALA A 73 -15.00 -11.64 15.78
N GLY A 74 -15.47 -10.44 16.16
CA GLY A 74 -14.69 -9.46 16.92
C GLY A 74 -13.51 -8.85 16.14
N LEU A 75 -13.51 -8.96 14.81
CA LEU A 75 -12.44 -8.46 13.95
C LEU A 75 -12.71 -7.00 13.54
N GLN A 76 -11.70 -6.15 13.66
CA GLN A 76 -11.75 -4.76 13.21
C GLN A 76 -10.41 -4.32 12.63
N GLY A 77 -10.45 -3.36 11.72
CA GLY A 77 -9.24 -2.72 11.21
C GLY A 77 -8.80 -1.55 12.08
N TRP A 78 -7.55 -1.11 11.92
CA TRP A 78 -7.04 0.00 12.70
C TRP A 78 -7.60 1.35 12.21
N PRO A 79 -8.16 2.20 13.10
CA PRO A 79 -8.80 3.43 12.68
C PRO A 79 -7.78 4.45 12.15
N ARG A 80 -8.19 5.21 11.12
CA ARG A 80 -7.43 6.38 10.66
C ARG A 80 -7.66 7.53 11.64
N LYS A 81 -6.61 8.04 12.28
CA LYS A 81 -6.70 9.31 13.03
C LYS A 81 -7.07 10.44 12.05
N LYS A 82 -8.19 11.12 12.29
CA LYS A 82 -8.57 12.32 11.51
C LYS A 82 -7.59 13.44 11.86
N LYS A 83 -6.75 13.88 10.91
CA LYS A 83 -5.97 15.11 11.04
C LYS A 83 -6.77 16.27 10.42
N ARG A 84 -6.87 17.39 11.13
CA ARG A 84 -7.35 18.66 10.56
C ARG A 84 -6.23 19.21 9.67
N GLY A 85 -6.51 19.51 8.41
CA GLY A 85 -5.51 19.99 7.45
C GLY A 85 -4.89 21.31 7.91
N ARG A 86 -3.57 21.44 7.80
CA ARG A 86 -2.88 22.73 7.83
C ARG A 86 -2.48 23.04 6.40
N TYR A 87 -2.99 24.15 5.87
CA TYR A 87 -2.56 24.70 4.59
C TYR A 87 -1.19 25.34 4.78
N HIS A 88 -0.22 24.97 3.92
CA HIS A 88 1.07 25.64 3.86
C HIS A 88 1.07 26.61 2.67
N THR A 89 1.57 27.82 2.91
CA THR A 89 1.69 28.89 1.90
C THR A 89 2.80 28.55 0.90
N PRO A 90 2.59 28.69 -0.43
CA PRO A 90 3.64 28.48 -1.40
C PRO A 90 4.75 29.52 -1.26
N VAL A 91 6.00 29.08 -1.27
CA VAL A 91 7.18 29.95 -1.46
C VAL A 91 7.53 29.95 -2.95
N VAL A 92 7.94 31.10 -3.49
CA VAL A 92 8.29 31.29 -4.92
C VAL A 92 9.67 30.65 -5.26
N VAL A 93 10.08 30.71 -6.55
CA VAL A 93 11.43 30.49 -7.17
C VAL A 93 11.74 29.06 -7.70
N PRO A 94 12.80 28.75 -8.52
CA PRO A 94 13.40 29.27 -9.78
C PRO A 94 13.21 28.30 -11.01
N ALA A 95 13.81 28.59 -12.18
CA ALA A 95 13.41 28.12 -13.53
C ALA A 95 13.88 26.73 -14.06
N ASP A 96 14.81 26.00 -13.42
CA ASP A 96 15.59 24.98 -14.17
C ASP A 96 15.16 23.51 -14.02
N VAL A 97 14.01 23.19 -13.39
CA VAL A 97 13.45 21.82 -13.40
C VAL A 97 11.94 21.84 -13.58
N GLN A 98 11.48 21.27 -14.70
CA GLN A 98 10.07 21.20 -15.07
C GLN A 98 9.36 20.04 -14.38
N ASN A 99 8.14 20.29 -13.89
CA ASN A 99 7.24 19.25 -13.42
C ASN A 99 6.64 18.51 -14.62
N GLN A 100 7.32 17.46 -15.07
CA GLN A 100 6.85 16.63 -16.19
C GLN A 100 5.69 15.70 -15.80
N LEU A 101 5.48 15.44 -14.49
CA LEU A 101 4.39 14.58 -14.04
C LEU A 101 3.04 15.30 -14.11
N GLN A 102 3.00 16.61 -13.85
CA GLN A 102 1.78 17.45 -13.89
C GLN A 102 0.54 16.82 -13.23
N ARG A 103 0.74 16.02 -12.15
CA ARG A 103 -0.29 15.22 -11.46
C ARG A 103 -0.93 14.09 -12.29
N ASP A 104 -0.39 13.80 -13.46
CA ASP A 104 -0.72 12.60 -14.20
C ASP A 104 -0.02 11.37 -13.60
N PHE A 105 -0.63 10.85 -12.53
CA PHE A 105 -0.24 9.60 -11.87
C PHE A 105 -0.65 8.34 -12.65
N LYS A 106 -1.19 8.49 -13.86
CA LYS A 106 -1.56 7.37 -14.72
C LYS A 106 -0.32 6.96 -15.51
N ALA A 107 0.05 5.70 -15.35
CA ALA A 107 0.95 4.98 -16.25
C ALA A 107 0.13 3.87 -16.91
N LEU A 108 0.34 3.63 -18.20
CA LEU A 108 -0.39 2.62 -18.95
C LEU A 108 0.33 1.27 -18.92
N GLU A 109 1.64 1.29 -18.72
CA GLU A 109 2.50 0.12 -18.64
C GLU A 109 3.48 0.25 -17.47
N PRO A 110 4.03 -0.87 -16.96
CA PRO A 110 5.15 -0.84 -16.02
C PRO A 110 6.31 0.00 -16.55
N GLU A 111 7.15 0.50 -15.64
CA GLU A 111 8.44 1.15 -15.98
C GLU A 111 8.31 2.42 -16.83
N GLN A 112 7.12 3.02 -16.96
CA GLN A 112 6.95 4.32 -17.64
C GLN A 112 7.16 5.51 -16.69
N LYS A 113 6.59 5.42 -15.49
CA LYS A 113 6.60 6.49 -14.50
C LYS A 113 6.76 5.94 -13.09
N TRP A 114 7.79 6.39 -12.41
CA TRP A 114 8.09 6.10 -11.03
C TRP A 114 7.98 7.38 -10.18
N VAL A 115 7.64 7.20 -8.91
CA VAL A 115 7.68 8.25 -7.90
C VAL A 115 8.61 7.84 -6.77
N THR A 116 9.30 8.80 -6.17
CA THR A 116 10.17 8.57 -5.03
C THR A 116 10.02 9.64 -3.97
N ASP A 117 10.16 9.21 -2.72
CA ASP A 117 10.03 10.09 -1.56
C ASP A 117 10.70 9.48 -0.33
N ILE A 118 10.90 10.30 0.69
CA ILE A 118 11.49 9.92 1.96
C ILE A 118 10.48 10.12 3.09
N THR A 119 10.44 9.16 4.00
CA THR A 119 9.76 9.32 5.27
C THR A 119 10.70 9.10 6.45
N GLU A 120 10.48 9.82 7.54
CA GLU A 120 11.08 9.53 8.84
C GLU A 120 10.22 8.60 9.71
N LEU A 121 10.91 7.78 10.50
CA LEU A 121 10.39 6.92 11.55
C LEU A 121 11.18 7.17 12.84
N LYS A 122 10.50 7.06 13.98
CA LYS A 122 11.12 7.16 15.30
C LYS A 122 11.39 5.77 15.88
N THR A 123 12.59 5.56 16.39
CA THR A 123 13.01 4.37 17.14
C THR A 123 13.57 4.80 18.49
N GLY A 124 13.85 3.84 19.38
CA GLY A 124 14.53 4.10 20.66
C GLY A 124 15.98 4.59 20.49
N GLU A 125 16.59 4.35 19.32
CA GLU A 125 17.98 4.71 19.00
C GLU A 125 18.09 5.98 18.12
N GLY A 126 16.96 6.62 17.82
CA GLY A 126 16.91 7.85 17.04
C GLY A 126 15.99 7.76 15.83
N LYS A 127 16.32 8.51 14.78
CA LYS A 127 15.52 8.54 13.55
C LYS A 127 16.03 7.54 12.54
N LEU A 128 15.10 6.77 11.98
CA LEU A 128 15.33 5.98 10.77
C LEU A 128 14.62 6.67 9.60
N TYR A 129 15.33 6.87 8.50
CA TYR A 129 14.75 7.34 7.24
C TYR A 129 14.55 6.16 6.29
N LEU A 130 13.43 6.19 5.58
CA LEU A 130 13.08 5.24 4.53
C LEU A 130 12.85 6.03 3.25
N CYS A 131 13.63 5.74 2.21
CA CYS A 131 13.36 6.16 0.84
C CYS A 131 12.66 5.00 0.09
N VAL A 132 11.65 5.31 -0.71
CA VAL A 132 11.00 4.32 -1.59
C VAL A 132 10.93 4.83 -3.02
N VAL A 133 10.91 3.90 -3.97
CA VAL A 133 10.60 4.11 -5.38
C VAL A 133 9.39 3.25 -5.69
N ILE A 134 8.30 3.89 -6.13
CA ILE A 134 7.04 3.23 -6.44
C ILE A 134 6.76 3.37 -7.93
N ASP A 135 6.46 2.26 -8.56
CA ASP A 135 6.00 2.24 -9.94
C ASP A 135 4.50 2.62 -10.00
N LEU A 136 4.16 3.62 -10.82
CA LEU A 136 2.80 4.18 -10.85
C LEU A 136 1.79 3.28 -11.56
N PHE A 137 2.19 2.34 -12.40
CA PHE A 137 1.27 1.39 -13.03
C PHE A 137 0.90 0.28 -12.05
N SER A 138 1.93 -0.39 -11.55
CA SER A 138 1.84 -1.59 -10.70
C SER A 138 1.53 -1.29 -9.24
N LYS A 139 1.88 -0.08 -8.77
CA LYS A 139 1.90 0.34 -7.35
C LYS A 139 2.85 -0.48 -6.49
N LEU A 140 3.77 -1.23 -7.10
CA LEU A 140 4.86 -1.92 -6.41
C LEU A 140 5.87 -0.92 -5.88
N VAL A 141 6.42 -1.19 -4.69
CA VAL A 141 7.67 -0.58 -4.26
C VAL A 141 8.77 -1.33 -4.99
N VAL A 142 9.27 -0.77 -6.07
CA VAL A 142 10.29 -1.37 -6.94
C VAL A 142 11.70 -1.13 -6.40
N GLY A 143 11.88 -0.18 -5.50
CA GLY A 143 13.15 0.00 -4.79
C GLY A 143 12.94 0.72 -3.47
N TRP A 144 13.83 0.47 -2.51
CA TRP A 144 13.80 1.17 -1.22
C TRP A 144 15.18 1.15 -0.57
N SER A 145 15.42 2.10 0.33
CA SER A 145 16.64 2.16 1.14
C SER A 145 16.34 2.75 2.51
N MET A 146 17.05 2.27 3.52
CA MET A 146 16.88 2.67 4.91
C MET A 146 18.20 3.13 5.51
N HIS A 147 18.20 4.28 6.17
CA HIS A 147 19.42 4.83 6.77
C HIS A 147 19.13 5.73 7.97
N HIS A 148 20.08 5.86 8.90
CA HIS A 148 19.96 6.75 10.07
C HIS A 148 20.12 8.25 9.69
N ARG A 149 20.68 8.52 8.50
CA ARG A 149 20.84 9.88 7.95
C ARG A 149 20.09 10.00 6.64
N GLN A 150 19.39 11.12 6.48
CA GLN A 150 18.73 11.51 5.24
C GLN A 150 19.76 12.10 4.26
N ASP A 151 20.59 11.24 3.68
CA ASP A 151 21.64 11.63 2.74
C ASP A 151 21.33 11.23 1.29
N ARG A 152 22.15 11.74 0.37
CA ARG A 152 22.02 11.45 -1.07
C ARG A 152 22.28 9.98 -1.41
N GLN A 153 23.15 9.30 -0.66
CA GLN A 153 23.48 7.90 -0.94
C GLN A 153 22.31 6.98 -0.62
N MET A 154 21.50 7.31 0.38
CA MET A 154 20.26 6.60 0.68
C MET A 154 19.28 6.68 -0.51
N VAL A 155 19.08 7.86 -1.10
CA VAL A 155 18.16 7.97 -2.24
C VAL A 155 18.72 7.27 -3.48
N ILE A 156 20.03 7.38 -3.75
CA ILE A 156 20.69 6.67 -4.86
C ILE A 156 20.50 5.16 -4.71
N ARG A 157 20.76 4.58 -3.53
CA ARG A 157 20.57 3.14 -3.28
C ARG A 157 19.14 2.66 -3.52
N ALA A 158 18.14 3.47 -3.17
CA ALA A 158 16.75 3.12 -3.42
C ALA A 158 16.43 3.08 -4.93
N VAL A 159 16.96 4.04 -5.69
CA VAL A 159 16.78 4.08 -7.15
C VAL A 159 17.60 3.00 -7.85
N GLU A 160 18.83 2.75 -7.39
CA GLU A 160 19.67 1.65 -7.88
C GLU A 160 18.99 0.30 -7.74
N MET A 161 18.39 0.02 -6.58
CA MET A 161 17.59 -1.18 -6.36
C MET A 161 16.41 -1.29 -7.34
N ALA A 162 15.76 -0.16 -7.69
CA ALA A 162 14.68 -0.14 -8.68
C ALA A 162 15.21 -0.39 -10.10
N VAL A 163 16.34 0.21 -10.45
CA VAL A 163 17.00 0.02 -11.76
C VAL A 163 17.39 -1.44 -11.97
N TRP A 164 17.96 -2.09 -10.95
CA TRP A 164 18.34 -3.51 -11.05
C TRP A 164 17.17 -4.47 -11.23
N GLN A 165 15.96 -4.07 -10.87
CA GLN A 165 14.75 -4.88 -11.03
C GLN A 165 14.02 -4.64 -12.36
N ARG A 166 14.50 -3.71 -13.18
CA ARG A 166 13.89 -3.38 -14.47
C ARG A 166 14.00 -4.55 -15.44
N GLN A 167 12.94 -4.71 -16.22
CA GLN A 167 12.91 -5.65 -17.34
C GLN A 167 13.38 -4.99 -18.63
N GLU A 168 13.12 -3.68 -18.79
CA GLU A 168 13.48 -2.93 -20.00
C GLU A 168 14.43 -1.77 -19.70
N SER A 169 15.23 -1.37 -20.69
CA SER A 169 16.17 -0.24 -20.59
C SER A 169 15.62 1.09 -21.16
N ASN A 170 14.31 1.20 -21.35
CA ASN A 170 13.64 2.38 -21.89
C ASN A 170 13.74 3.62 -20.99
N HIS A 171 13.38 4.80 -21.47
CA HIS A 171 13.39 5.99 -20.61
C HIS A 171 12.25 5.92 -19.59
N VAL A 172 12.57 6.11 -18.31
CA VAL A 172 11.57 6.12 -17.22
C VAL A 172 11.53 7.49 -16.57
N ILE A 173 10.33 8.07 -16.41
CA ILE A 173 10.19 9.30 -15.64
C ILE A 173 10.30 8.94 -14.15
N LEU A 174 11.26 9.52 -13.43
CA LEU A 174 11.35 9.42 -11.98
C LEU A 174 11.00 10.76 -11.35
N HIS A 175 9.85 10.79 -10.66
CA HIS A 175 9.35 12.00 -10.01
C HIS A 175 9.67 12.03 -8.52
N SER A 176 10.21 13.14 -8.02
CA SER A 176 10.47 13.37 -6.59
C SER A 176 9.96 14.73 -6.13
N ASP A 177 9.97 14.95 -4.81
CA ASP A 177 9.88 16.30 -4.26
C ASP A 177 11.19 17.09 -4.51
N ARG A 178 11.28 18.33 -4.02
CA ARG A 178 12.45 19.22 -4.19
C ARG A 178 13.50 19.12 -3.07
N GLY A 179 13.54 18.02 -2.33
CA GLY A 179 14.56 17.72 -1.33
C GLY A 179 15.98 17.89 -1.87
N SER A 180 16.90 18.33 -1.02
CA SER A 180 18.30 18.57 -1.42
C SER A 180 19.00 17.30 -1.92
N GLN A 181 18.58 16.13 -1.43
CA GLN A 181 19.08 14.82 -1.83
C GLN A 181 18.81 14.56 -3.32
N PHE A 182 17.58 14.84 -3.77
CA PHE A 182 17.14 14.67 -5.16
C PHE A 182 17.69 15.74 -6.11
N ARG A 183 18.22 16.86 -5.60
CA ARG A 183 18.89 17.90 -6.40
C ARG A 183 20.41 17.74 -6.48
N SER A 184 20.98 16.76 -5.78
CA SER A 184 22.43 16.59 -5.74
C SER A 184 22.99 16.20 -7.11
N THR A 185 24.20 16.67 -7.41
CA THR A 185 24.91 16.38 -8.67
C THR A 185 25.10 14.89 -8.90
N ASP A 186 25.46 14.16 -7.85
CA ASP A 186 25.69 12.71 -7.90
C ASP A 186 24.39 11.98 -8.26
N TYR A 187 23.26 12.39 -7.67
CA TYR A 187 21.95 11.83 -7.98
C TYR A 187 21.54 12.12 -9.43
N GLN A 188 21.65 13.38 -9.87
CA GLN A 188 21.29 13.76 -11.25
C GLN A 188 22.17 13.04 -12.29
N ARG A 189 23.47 12.87 -12.00
CA ARG A 189 24.37 12.07 -12.83
C ARG A 189 23.92 10.61 -12.90
N PHE A 190 23.65 10.01 -11.75
CA PHE A 190 23.19 8.63 -11.65
C PHE A 190 21.89 8.40 -12.46
N LEU A 191 20.92 9.32 -12.38
CA LEU A 191 19.69 9.21 -13.17
C LEU A 191 19.97 9.20 -14.68
N LYS A 192 20.81 10.12 -15.15
CA LYS A 192 21.18 10.24 -16.56
C LYS A 192 21.88 8.98 -17.09
N GLU A 193 22.78 8.41 -16.29
CA GLU A 193 23.50 7.18 -16.64
C GLU A 193 22.59 5.94 -16.73
N ASN A 194 21.41 5.96 -16.10
CA ASN A 194 20.48 4.83 -16.03
C ASN A 194 19.17 5.06 -16.81
N ALA A 195 19.19 5.96 -17.81
CA ALA A 195 18.02 6.31 -18.63
C ALA A 195 16.79 6.75 -17.81
N LEU A 196 17.01 7.44 -16.69
CA LEU A 196 15.95 8.00 -15.85
C LEU A 196 15.80 9.50 -16.13
N VAL A 197 14.59 9.92 -16.47
CA VAL A 197 14.25 11.33 -16.69
C VAL A 197 13.78 11.93 -15.37
N CYS A 198 14.59 12.83 -14.82
CA CYS A 198 14.26 13.54 -13.58
C CYS A 198 13.01 14.41 -13.76
N SER A 199 12.02 14.24 -12.90
CA SER A 199 10.85 15.09 -12.77
C SER A 199 10.73 15.53 -11.31
N MET A 200 10.37 16.78 -11.04
CA MET A 200 10.24 17.26 -9.67
C MET A 200 8.96 18.06 -9.46
N SER A 201 8.34 17.92 -8.29
CA SER A 201 7.11 18.63 -7.94
C SER A 201 7.29 20.15 -7.99
N ALA A 202 6.24 20.88 -8.34
CA ALA A 202 6.28 22.35 -8.27
C ALA A 202 6.26 22.83 -6.79
N VAL A 203 6.87 23.99 -6.48
CA VAL A 203 6.92 24.48 -5.09
C VAL A 203 5.50 24.80 -4.63
N GLY A 204 5.11 24.31 -3.45
CA GLY A 204 3.76 24.50 -2.91
C GLY A 204 2.68 23.56 -3.47
N HIS A 205 3.04 22.60 -4.33
CA HIS A 205 2.11 21.61 -4.88
C HIS A 205 2.29 20.24 -4.21
N CYS A 206 1.81 20.10 -2.97
CA CYS A 206 1.85 18.83 -2.22
C CYS A 206 1.13 17.67 -2.93
N GLY A 207 0.17 17.97 -3.81
CA GLY A 207 -0.55 16.96 -4.58
C GLY A 207 0.29 16.19 -5.61
N ASP A 208 1.53 16.62 -5.88
CA ASP A 208 2.38 16.06 -6.94
C ASP A 208 3.12 14.79 -6.48
N ASN A 209 3.17 14.51 -5.17
CA ASN A 209 3.74 13.28 -4.61
C ASN A 209 2.70 12.37 -3.92
N ALA A 210 1.43 12.53 -4.28
CA ALA A 210 0.30 11.90 -3.58
C ALA A 210 0.39 10.36 -3.52
N ALA A 211 1.05 9.71 -4.48
CA ALA A 211 1.25 8.27 -4.49
C ALA A 211 2.17 7.80 -3.34
N CYS A 212 3.33 8.44 -3.15
CA CYS A 212 4.22 8.17 -2.02
C CYS A 212 3.59 8.58 -0.70
N GLU A 213 2.94 9.75 -0.62
CA GLU A 213 2.23 10.18 0.58
C GLU A 213 1.13 9.19 0.99
N GLY A 214 0.38 8.68 0.01
CA GLY A 214 -0.63 7.66 0.21
C GLY A 214 -0.04 6.36 0.75
N PHE A 215 1.06 5.88 0.15
CA PHE A 215 1.79 4.72 0.62
C PHE A 215 2.30 4.90 2.05
N PHE A 216 3.00 6.00 2.35
CA PHE A 216 3.51 6.27 3.69
C PHE A 216 2.42 6.44 4.73
N GLY A 217 1.29 7.08 4.37
CA GLY A 217 0.14 7.22 5.25
C GLY A 217 -0.45 5.86 5.65
N VAL A 218 -0.47 4.91 4.72
CA VAL A 218 -0.90 3.54 4.94
C VAL A 218 0.14 2.77 5.76
N LEU A 219 1.40 2.76 5.35
CA LEU A 219 2.52 2.11 6.06
C LEU A 219 2.55 2.52 7.53
N LYS A 220 2.53 3.84 7.79
CA LYS A 220 2.55 4.37 9.15
C LYS A 220 1.32 3.94 9.95
N ARG A 221 0.14 3.93 9.33
CA ARG A 221 -1.09 3.48 10.00
C ARG A 221 -1.03 2.01 10.38
N GLU A 222 -0.55 1.17 9.48
CA GLU A 222 -0.58 -0.29 9.61
C GLU A 222 0.57 -0.83 10.45
N ARG A 223 1.69 -0.09 10.55
CA ARG A 223 2.86 -0.43 11.35
C ARG A 223 3.18 0.62 12.42
N THR A 224 3.83 1.71 12.03
CA THR A 224 4.57 2.61 12.94
C THR A 224 3.70 3.35 13.95
N ASN A 225 2.41 3.54 13.68
CA ASN A 225 1.48 4.23 14.59
C ASN A 225 1.02 3.33 15.74
N ARG A 226 1.25 2.02 15.65
CA ARG A 226 0.84 1.01 16.63
C ARG A 226 2.01 0.38 17.37
N MET A 227 3.22 0.56 16.86
CA MET A 227 4.44 -0.07 17.36
C MET A 227 5.45 0.99 17.78
N ARG A 228 6.18 0.71 18.86
CA ARG A 228 7.41 1.43 19.20
C ARG A 228 8.56 0.50 18.91
N TYR A 229 9.48 0.93 18.05
CA TYR A 229 10.68 0.15 17.75
C TYR A 229 11.75 0.46 18.79
N PRO A 230 12.20 -0.53 19.59
CA PRO A 230 13.28 -0.31 20.56
C PRO A 230 14.60 0.02 19.85
N THR A 231 14.91 -0.70 18.78
CA THR A 231 16.14 -0.55 18.00
C THR A 231 15.86 -0.18 16.55
N MET A 232 16.87 0.34 15.87
CA MET A 232 16.81 0.66 14.44
C MET A 232 16.71 -0.61 13.59
N ASP A 233 17.35 -1.70 13.98
CA ASP A 233 17.28 -2.97 13.25
C ASP A 233 15.91 -3.63 13.37
N ALA A 234 15.23 -3.51 14.52
CA ALA A 234 13.83 -3.93 14.65
C ALA A 234 12.91 -3.16 13.68
N ALA A 235 13.13 -1.85 13.55
CA ALA A 235 12.39 -1.03 12.58
C ALA A 235 12.68 -1.44 11.13
N LYS A 236 13.96 -1.67 10.78
CA LYS A 236 14.34 -2.13 9.44
C LYS A 236 13.71 -3.48 9.08
N ALA A 237 13.75 -4.43 10.01
CA ALA A 237 13.19 -5.77 9.80
C ALA A 237 11.67 -5.73 9.57
N ASP A 238 10.94 -4.94 10.36
CA ASP A 238 9.49 -4.78 10.17
C ASP A 238 9.15 -4.04 8.87
N LEU A 239 9.91 -2.98 8.52
CA LEU A 239 9.71 -2.28 7.26
C LEU A 239 10.00 -3.16 6.04
N PHE A 240 11.09 -3.94 6.09
CA PHE A 240 11.40 -4.95 5.06
C PHE A 240 10.25 -5.95 4.93
N ASN A 241 9.79 -6.52 6.05
CA ASN A 241 8.67 -7.45 6.06
C ASN A 241 7.41 -6.81 5.45
N TYR A 242 7.08 -5.58 5.84
CA TYR A 242 5.93 -4.88 5.31
C TYR A 242 6.03 -4.66 3.81
N ILE A 243 7.17 -4.20 3.30
CA ILE A 243 7.33 -3.92 1.86
C ILE A 243 7.34 -5.24 1.06
N GLU A 244 8.23 -6.17 1.41
CA GLU A 244 8.51 -7.34 0.57
C GLU A 244 7.57 -8.52 0.79
N ARG A 245 7.05 -8.69 2.01
CA ARG A 245 6.20 -9.85 2.36
C ARG A 245 4.72 -9.51 2.43
N PHE A 246 4.36 -8.24 2.59
CA PHE A 246 2.97 -7.81 2.71
C PHE A 246 2.49 -6.95 1.52
N HIS A 247 3.09 -5.77 1.32
CA HIS A 247 2.65 -4.81 0.31
C HIS A 247 2.90 -5.29 -1.12
N ASN A 248 4.14 -5.63 -1.46
CA ASN A 248 4.52 -6.03 -2.83
C ASN A 248 3.78 -7.30 -3.30
N PRO A 249 3.71 -8.41 -2.51
CA PRO A 249 2.95 -9.59 -2.92
C PRO A 249 1.47 -9.31 -3.16
N ARG A 250 0.86 -8.42 -2.37
CA ARG A 250 -0.52 -7.98 -2.59
C ARG A 250 -0.66 -7.24 -3.92
N MET A 251 0.21 -6.27 -4.20
CA MET A 251 0.17 -5.53 -5.46
C MET A 251 0.40 -6.44 -6.68
N ARG A 252 1.29 -7.43 -6.58
CA ARG A 252 1.48 -8.44 -7.65
C ARG A 252 0.21 -9.24 -7.94
N LYS A 253 -0.50 -9.70 -6.89
CA LYS A 253 -1.80 -10.40 -7.06
C LYS A 253 -2.83 -9.54 -7.78
N ARG A 254 -2.88 -8.25 -7.43
CA ARG A 254 -3.77 -7.28 -8.06
C ARG A 254 -3.47 -7.08 -9.55
N ILE A 255 -2.20 -7.04 -9.94
CA ILE A 255 -1.78 -6.93 -11.34
C ILE A 255 -2.16 -8.19 -12.11
N ALA A 256 -1.76 -9.37 -11.61
CA ALA A 256 -2.08 -10.65 -12.23
C ALA A 256 -3.60 -10.83 -12.45
N ARG A 257 -4.43 -10.33 -11.52
CA ARG A 257 -5.89 -10.35 -11.69
C ARG A 257 -6.39 -9.45 -12.81
N ARG A 258 -5.84 -8.23 -12.94
CA ARG A 258 -6.18 -7.32 -14.03
C ARG A 258 -5.79 -7.90 -15.39
N ASP A 259 -4.64 -8.55 -15.45
CA ASP A 259 -4.16 -9.19 -16.68
C ASP A 259 -5.08 -10.36 -17.08
N MET A 260 -5.51 -11.18 -16.12
CA MET A 260 -6.51 -12.24 -16.35
C MET A 260 -7.86 -11.66 -16.81
N GLU A 261 -8.34 -10.58 -16.18
CA GLU A 261 -9.57 -9.91 -16.60
C GLU A 261 -9.46 -9.39 -18.04
N PHE A 262 -8.33 -8.76 -18.40
CA PHE A 262 -8.08 -8.27 -19.75
C PHE A 262 -8.06 -9.41 -20.79
N GLN A 263 -7.35 -10.51 -20.51
CA GLN A 263 -7.31 -11.68 -21.39
C GLN A 263 -8.71 -12.28 -21.63
N LEU A 264 -9.56 -12.33 -20.58
CA LEU A 264 -10.94 -12.80 -20.70
C LEU A 264 -11.84 -11.88 -21.54
N PHE A 265 -11.56 -10.58 -21.59
CA PHE A 265 -12.28 -9.65 -22.47
C PHE A 265 -11.82 -9.76 -23.93
N SER A 266 -10.51 -9.88 -24.15
CA SER A 266 -9.92 -9.99 -25.50
C SER A 266 -10.23 -11.31 -26.20
N ASN A 267 -10.53 -12.38 -25.45
CA ASN A 267 -10.88 -13.70 -25.97
C ASN A 267 -12.40 -13.94 -26.10
N ARG A 268 -13.24 -12.90 -26.04
CA ARG A 268 -14.67 -13.04 -26.36
C ARG A 268 -14.84 -13.03 -27.89
N PRO A 269 -15.53 -14.04 -28.47
CA PRO A 269 -15.76 -14.13 -29.91
C PRO A 269 -16.61 -12.98 -30.44
#